data_AF-A0A7S2P7C7-F1
#
_entry.id   AF-A0A7S2P7C7-F1
#
_cell.length_a   1.000
_cell.length_b   1.000
_cell.length_c   1.000
_cell.angle_alpha   90.00
_cell.angle_beta   90.00
_cell.angle_gamma   90.00
#
_symmetry.space_group_name_H-M   'P 1'
#
loop_
_entity.id
_entity.type
_entity.pdbx_description
1 polymer ?
#
loop_
_entity_poly.entity_id
_entity_poly.type
_entity_poly.pdbx_seq_one_letter_code
_entity_poly.pdbx_strand_id
1 'polypeptide(L)'
;YVLPDFVNTTEGSIEIPLAVQKMQHDARGVEEENKDLGATGTSSANDESEGNEHEQIAKAVNSTNDDDNDSNDDASSQDTCDSDEETREQKIKRIQLQKLQELRRREREALERQVLSLSVERFSVPEILFDPREVGIEQSGICEAIVQSVNACDKVIQAALLRNIILIGGNANLPFFRERIARDLRMLVPSIYPVRIQLPHDDDPVGYAWRGARDYAASEIDFIERHCAKKVDWEESIRARQTTEGTLE
;
A
#
# COMPACT_ATOMS: atom_id res chain seq x y z
N TYR A 1 -0.74 9.65 24.41
CA TYR A 1 -1.79 8.62 24.29
C TYR A 1 -1.19 7.45 23.52
N VAL A 2 -0.62 6.48 24.23
CA VAL A 2 -0.17 5.22 23.61
C VAL A 2 -1.39 4.30 23.64
N LEU A 3 -1.93 4.00 22.46
CA LEU A 3 -3.10 3.12 22.35
C LEU A 3 -2.69 1.69 22.77
N PRO A 4 -3.53 0.98 23.55
CA PRO A 4 -3.24 -0.39 23.98
C PRO A 4 -3.37 -1.36 22.82
N ASP A 5 -2.34 -2.19 22.64
CA ASP A 5 -2.37 -3.57 22.14
C ASP A 5 -3.18 -3.89 20.87
N PHE A 6 -3.15 -3.01 19.87
CA PHE A 6 -3.38 -3.49 18.50
C PHE A 6 -2.06 -4.02 17.98
N VAL A 7 -1.98 -5.34 17.81
CA VAL A 7 -0.97 -5.97 16.96
C VAL A 7 -1.17 -5.38 15.58
N ASN A 8 -0.32 -4.40 15.31
CA ASN A 8 -0.54 -3.37 14.31
C ASN A 8 0.03 -3.86 12.97
N THR A 9 -0.11 -5.15 12.65
CA THR A 9 0.28 -5.75 11.37
C THR A 9 -0.94 -5.71 10.45
N THR A 10 -1.14 -4.60 9.75
CA THR A 10 -1.85 -4.68 8.49
C THR A 10 -0.91 -5.40 7.52
N GLU A 11 -1.15 -6.67 7.25
CA GLU A 11 -0.42 -7.41 6.22
C GLU A 11 -0.86 -6.87 4.85
N GLY A 12 -0.07 -5.94 4.30
CA GLY A 12 -0.19 -5.53 2.91
C GLY A 12 0.80 -6.34 2.08
N SER A 13 0.30 -7.20 1.19
CA SER A 13 1.15 -7.82 0.18
C SER A 13 1.25 -6.90 -1.03
N ILE A 14 2.45 -6.39 -1.30
CA ILE A 14 2.76 -5.73 -2.58
C ILE A 14 3.44 -6.78 -3.45
N GLU A 15 2.79 -7.17 -4.55
CA GLU A 15 3.43 -8.02 -5.55
C GLU A 15 4.47 -7.21 -6.31
N ILE A 16 5.75 -7.47 -6.03
CA ILE A 16 6.84 -6.86 -6.77
C ILE A 16 6.88 -7.51 -8.17
N PRO A 17 6.86 -6.73 -9.27
CA PRO A 17 6.97 -7.30 -10.62
C PRO A 17 8.25 -8.12 -10.80
N LEU A 18 8.16 -9.27 -11.48
CA LEU A 18 9.27 -10.22 -11.71
C LEU A 18 10.57 -9.57 -12.23
N ALA A 19 10.46 -8.47 -12.98
CA ALA A 19 11.61 -7.74 -13.51
C ALA A 19 12.47 -7.10 -12.40
N VAL A 20 11.84 -6.57 -11.35
CA VAL A 20 12.54 -5.97 -10.20
C VAL A 20 13.14 -7.06 -9.32
N GLN A 21 12.45 -8.20 -9.18
CA GLN A 21 12.98 -9.36 -8.46
C GLN A 21 14.27 -9.91 -9.10
N LYS A 22 14.31 -9.98 -10.44
CA LYS A 22 15.53 -10.40 -11.17
C LYS A 22 16.69 -9.43 -10.96
N MET A 23 16.44 -8.13 -11.02
CA MET A 23 17.50 -7.12 -10.75
C MET A 23 18.06 -7.21 -9.33
N GLN A 24 17.22 -7.49 -8.33
CA GLN A 24 17.67 -7.66 -6.95
C GLN A 24 18.51 -8.94 -6.76
N HIS A 25 18.16 -10.03 -7.44
CA HIS A 25 18.93 -11.27 -7.43
C HIS A 25 20.29 -11.09 -8.11
N ASP A 26 20.32 -10.42 -9.27
CA ASP A 26 21.55 -10.14 -10.02
C ASP A 26 22.48 -9.20 -9.24
N ALA A 27 21.94 -8.20 -8.53
CA ALA A 27 22.72 -7.31 -7.67
C ALA A 27 23.35 -8.04 -6.47
N ARG A 28 22.66 -9.04 -5.89
CA ARG A 28 23.19 -9.85 -4.78
C ARG A 28 24.28 -10.82 -5.22
N GLY A 29 24.15 -11.43 -6.40
CA GLY A 29 25.18 -12.30 -6.97
C GLY A 29 26.53 -11.57 -7.16
N VAL A 30 26.47 -10.27 -7.51
CA VAL A 30 27.65 -9.41 -7.66
C VAL A 30 28.28 -9.06 -6.30
N GLU A 31 27.52 -9.01 -5.21
CA GLU A 31 28.07 -8.79 -3.85
C GLU A 31 28.72 -10.04 -3.26
N GLU A 32 28.21 -11.24 -3.58
CA GLU A 32 28.81 -12.51 -3.14
C GLU A 32 30.11 -12.83 -3.90
N GLU A 33 30.17 -12.61 -5.22
CA GLU A 33 31.43 -12.75 -5.98
C GLU A 33 32.52 -11.77 -5.53
N ASN A 34 32.15 -10.58 -5.05
CA ASN A 34 33.12 -9.60 -4.53
C ASN A 34 33.59 -9.89 -3.09
N LYS A 35 32.89 -10.75 -2.33
CA LYS A 35 33.34 -11.18 -1.00
C LYS A 35 34.43 -12.25 -1.06
N ASP A 36 34.48 -13.06 -2.12
CA ASP A 36 35.48 -14.12 -2.29
C ASP A 36 36.87 -13.59 -2.73
N LEU A 37 36.99 -12.29 -3.06
CA LEU A 37 38.23 -11.68 -3.56
C LEU A 37 38.94 -10.75 -2.56
N GLY A 38 38.44 -10.60 -1.32
CA GLY A 38 39.08 -9.69 -0.37
C GLY A 38 38.79 -9.93 1.11
N ALA A 39 39.66 -10.72 1.79
CA ALA A 39 40.07 -10.44 3.16
C ALA A 39 41.23 -11.36 3.63
N THR A 40 42.45 -10.81 3.63
CA THR A 40 43.54 -11.24 4.51
C THR A 40 43.46 -10.47 5.83
N GLY A 41 43.43 -11.21 6.95
CA GLY A 41 43.93 -10.80 8.27
C GLY A 41 43.11 -9.81 9.12
N THR A 42 42.56 -10.28 10.25
CA THR A 42 43.09 -10.04 11.62
C THR A 42 42.09 -10.54 12.66
N SER A 43 42.63 -11.05 13.76
CA SER A 43 41.95 -11.73 14.86
C SER A 43 41.37 -10.77 15.91
N SER A 44 40.25 -11.15 16.53
CA SER A 44 40.04 -11.03 17.98
C SER A 44 38.82 -11.87 18.40
N ALA A 45 38.93 -12.45 19.59
CA ALA A 45 38.11 -13.52 20.15
C ALA A 45 36.97 -13.04 21.08
N ASN A 46 36.12 -14.02 21.44
CA ASN A 46 35.07 -14.11 22.48
C ASN A 46 33.68 -13.60 22.03
N ASP A 47 32.54 -14.26 22.28
CA ASP A 47 32.15 -15.17 23.38
C ASP A 47 30.87 -15.99 23.04
N GLU A 48 30.70 -17.16 23.69
CA GLU A 48 29.47 -17.95 24.01
C GLU A 48 28.43 -18.24 22.90
N SER A 49 28.41 -19.42 22.26
CA SER A 49 27.85 -20.74 22.66
C SER A 49 26.33 -20.78 22.92
N GLU A 50 25.55 -21.14 21.90
CA GLU A 50 24.38 -22.03 22.01
C GLU A 50 23.87 -22.41 20.60
N GLY A 51 23.59 -23.70 20.36
CA GLY A 51 22.81 -24.17 19.20
C GLY A 51 23.55 -24.88 18.06
N ASN A 52 24.44 -25.83 18.35
CA ASN A 52 25.20 -26.56 17.32
C ASN A 52 24.65 -27.95 16.97
N GLU A 53 23.36 -28.04 16.59
CA GLU A 53 22.74 -29.32 16.18
C GLU A 53 22.25 -29.33 14.71
N HIS A 54 22.16 -28.19 14.04
CA HIS A 54 21.74 -28.12 12.62
C HIS A 54 22.90 -28.09 11.62
N GLU A 55 24.14 -27.83 12.06
CA GLU A 55 25.29 -27.65 11.16
C GLU A 55 26.01 -28.97 10.80
N GLN A 56 25.75 -30.05 11.52
CA GLN A 56 26.38 -31.35 11.25
C GLN A 56 25.69 -32.14 10.13
N ILE A 57 24.44 -31.82 9.78
CA ILE A 57 23.68 -32.54 8.75
C ILE A 57 24.01 -31.99 7.35
N ALA A 58 24.32 -30.69 7.21
CA ALA A 58 24.62 -30.07 5.92
C ALA A 58 26.00 -30.46 5.35
N LYS A 59 26.97 -30.82 6.20
CA LYS A 59 28.31 -31.23 5.77
C LYS A 59 28.41 -32.67 5.26
N ALA A 60 27.41 -33.51 5.50
CA ALA A 60 27.44 -34.93 5.10
C ALA A 60 26.89 -35.20 3.70
N VAL A 61 26.29 -34.20 3.03
CA VAL A 61 25.63 -34.38 1.73
C VAL A 61 26.50 -33.92 0.55
N ASN A 62 27.58 -33.17 0.80
CA ASN A 62 28.51 -32.70 -0.25
C ASN A 62 29.61 -33.71 -0.62
N SER A 63 29.48 -34.98 -0.28
CA SER A 63 30.41 -36.03 -0.70
C SER A 63 29.69 -37.18 -1.39
N THR A 64 28.97 -36.89 -2.48
CA THR A 64 28.76 -37.90 -3.51
C THR A 64 28.67 -37.20 -4.86
N ASN A 65 29.83 -37.12 -5.49
CA ASN A 65 30.13 -37.12 -6.92
C ASN A 65 29.04 -36.68 -7.89
N ASP A 66 29.41 -35.63 -8.64
CA ASP A 66 29.18 -35.50 -10.07
C ASP A 66 29.26 -36.86 -10.78
N ASP A 67 28.27 -37.19 -11.60
CA ASP A 67 28.44 -37.83 -12.90
C ASP A 67 27.08 -38.04 -13.57
N ASP A 68 27.06 -37.71 -14.86
CA ASP A 68 26.21 -38.27 -15.92
C ASP A 68 24.70 -37.99 -15.90
N ASN A 69 24.01 -37.88 -17.03
CA ASN A 69 24.28 -37.67 -18.44
C ASN A 69 22.87 -37.55 -19.04
N ASP A 70 22.71 -36.67 -20.01
CA ASP A 70 21.49 -36.55 -20.79
C ASP A 70 21.33 -37.81 -21.64
N SER A 71 20.28 -38.60 -21.43
CA SER A 71 19.91 -39.70 -22.32
C SER A 71 18.41 -39.95 -22.24
N ASN A 72 17.74 -39.64 -23.36
CA ASN A 72 16.47 -40.22 -23.74
C ASN A 72 16.57 -41.75 -23.63
N ASP A 73 15.51 -42.40 -23.16
CA ASP A 73 15.06 -43.63 -23.80
C ASP A 73 13.58 -43.92 -23.54
N ASP A 74 12.90 -44.00 -24.67
CA ASP A 74 11.60 -44.59 -24.95
C ASP A 74 11.60 -46.08 -24.55
N ALA A 75 10.64 -46.52 -23.73
CA ALA A 75 10.20 -47.93 -23.72
C ALA A 75 8.92 -48.16 -22.91
N SER A 76 7.88 -48.55 -23.66
CA SER A 76 6.81 -49.47 -23.27
C SER A 76 5.89 -49.11 -22.11
N SER A 77 4.69 -48.66 -22.47
CA SER A 77 3.49 -48.84 -21.66
C SER A 77 3.20 -50.35 -21.51
N GLN A 78 3.70 -50.94 -20.43
CA GLN A 78 3.09 -52.12 -19.84
C GLN A 78 2.22 -51.65 -18.69
N ASP A 79 0.90 -51.75 -18.89
CA ASP A 79 -0.06 -51.78 -17.79
C ASP A 79 0.27 -52.99 -16.91
N THR A 80 1.03 -52.78 -15.84
CA THR A 80 1.12 -53.74 -14.74
C THR A 80 0.12 -53.33 -13.67
N CYS A 81 -0.80 -54.25 -13.42
CA CYS A 81 -1.83 -54.18 -12.41
C CYS A 81 -1.26 -53.92 -11.01
N ASP A 82 -1.98 -53.07 -10.29
CA ASP A 82 -1.80 -52.57 -8.94
C ASP A 82 -1.63 -53.69 -7.91
N SER A 83 -0.40 -53.94 -7.45
CA SER A 83 -0.10 -54.84 -6.33
C SER A 83 1.26 -54.54 -5.70
N ASP A 84 1.47 -53.31 -5.22
CA ASP A 84 2.60 -53.01 -4.34
C ASP A 84 2.10 -52.27 -3.09
N GLU A 85 1.94 -53.01 -2.00
CA GLU A 85 1.78 -52.45 -0.65
C GLU A 85 3.08 -51.70 -0.32
N GLU A 86 3.11 -50.40 -0.64
CA GLU A 86 4.24 -49.53 -0.42
C GLU A 86 4.74 -49.66 1.03
N THR A 87 6.00 -50.10 1.19
CA THR A 87 6.58 -50.42 2.50
C THR A 87 6.57 -49.16 3.37
N ARG A 88 6.32 -49.31 4.67
CA ARG A 88 6.20 -48.18 5.62
C ARG A 88 7.35 -47.17 5.50
N GLU A 89 8.55 -47.64 5.18
CA GLU A 89 9.75 -46.81 4.96
C GLU A 89 9.68 -45.96 3.68
N GLN A 90 9.13 -46.50 2.58
CA GLN A 90 8.95 -45.77 1.33
C GLN A 90 7.91 -44.65 1.50
N LYS A 91 6.82 -44.92 2.23
CA LYS A 91 5.84 -43.89 2.63
C LYS A 91 6.48 -42.78 3.46
N ILE A 92 7.32 -43.11 4.44
CA ILE A 92 8.02 -42.12 5.28
C ILE A 92 8.96 -41.26 4.43
N LYS A 93 9.74 -41.87 3.52
CA LYS A 93 10.63 -41.15 2.60
C LYS A 93 9.88 -40.19 1.68
N ARG A 94 8.75 -40.61 1.11
CA ARG A 94 7.88 -39.75 0.27
C ARG A 94 7.37 -38.54 1.05
N ILE A 95 6.88 -38.78 2.27
CA ILE A 95 6.35 -37.72 3.15
C ILE A 95 7.47 -36.73 3.54
N GLN A 96 8.67 -37.22 3.87
CA GLN A 96 9.81 -36.36 4.17
C GLN A 96 10.24 -35.53 2.97
N LEU A 97 10.28 -36.11 1.77
CA LEU A 97 10.65 -35.41 0.54
C LEU A 97 9.64 -34.30 0.20
N GLN A 98 8.33 -34.57 0.34
CA GLN A 98 7.28 -33.57 0.17
C GLN A 98 7.42 -32.42 1.18
N LYS A 99 7.70 -32.75 2.45
CA LYS A 99 7.90 -31.74 3.51
C LYS A 99 9.11 -30.86 3.23
N LEU A 100 10.20 -31.44 2.73
CA LEU A 100 11.42 -30.74 2.36
C LEU A 100 11.19 -29.83 1.14
N GLN A 101 10.46 -30.31 0.13
CA GLN A 101 10.08 -29.49 -1.03
C GLN A 101 9.19 -28.30 -0.62
N GLU A 102 8.25 -28.51 0.31
CA GLU A 102 7.40 -27.44 0.79
C GLU A 102 8.16 -26.41 1.66
N LEU A 103 9.13 -26.85 2.46
CA LEU A 103 10.04 -25.96 3.18
C LEU A 103 10.87 -25.11 2.22
N ARG A 104 11.48 -25.72 1.19
CA ARG A 104 12.21 -24.98 0.15
C ARG A 104 11.32 -24.01 -0.62
N ARG A 105 10.05 -24.38 -0.89
CA ARG A 105 9.08 -23.47 -1.52
C ARG A 105 8.82 -22.27 -0.62
N ARG A 106 8.58 -22.49 0.68
CA ARG A 106 8.35 -21.41 1.66
C ARG A 106 9.58 -20.52 1.85
N GLU A 107 10.79 -21.09 1.87
CA GLU A 107 12.03 -20.31 1.89
C GLU A 107 12.20 -19.46 0.64
N ARG A 108 11.94 -20.03 -0.55
CA ARG A 108 11.98 -19.29 -1.81
C ARG A 108 10.95 -18.16 -1.83
N GLU A 109 9.72 -18.45 -1.40
CA GLU A 109 8.66 -17.43 -1.25
C GLU A 109 9.02 -16.37 -0.22
N ALA A 110 9.74 -16.72 0.86
CA ALA A 110 10.21 -15.76 1.86
C ALA A 110 11.36 -14.89 1.32
N LEU A 111 12.24 -15.45 0.48
CA LEU A 111 13.30 -14.71 -0.22
C LEU A 111 12.75 -13.79 -1.32
N GLU A 112 11.66 -14.18 -1.99
CA GLU A 112 10.95 -13.34 -2.97
C GLU A 112 10.09 -12.25 -2.30
N ARG A 113 9.64 -12.48 -1.07
CA ARG A 113 8.85 -11.52 -0.29
C ARG A 113 9.78 -10.59 0.51
N GLN A 114 10.07 -9.43 -0.06
CA GLN A 114 10.67 -8.34 0.71
C GLN A 114 9.68 -7.85 1.79
N VAL A 115 9.98 -8.12 3.06
CA VAL A 115 9.17 -7.67 4.20
C VAL A 115 9.69 -6.31 4.69
N LEU A 116 8.84 -5.28 4.65
CA LEU A 116 9.12 -3.97 5.25
C LEU A 116 8.32 -3.81 6.54
N SER A 117 9.01 -3.71 7.67
CA SER A 117 8.37 -3.42 8.95
C SER A 117 8.10 -1.92 9.08
N LEU A 118 6.82 -1.54 9.15
CA LEU A 118 6.40 -0.16 9.38
C LEU A 118 5.90 -0.02 10.82
N SER A 119 6.50 0.91 11.56
CA SER A 119 6.11 1.20 12.95
C SER A 119 5.61 2.64 13.04
N VAL A 120 6.53 3.60 13.04
CA VAL A 120 6.23 5.03 13.27
C VAL A 120 5.52 5.66 12.08
N GLU A 121 5.83 5.18 10.88
CA GLU A 121 5.36 5.68 9.59
C GLU A 121 3.85 5.64 9.48
N ARG A 122 3.21 4.69 10.16
CA ARG A 122 1.76 4.46 10.08
C ARG A 122 0.94 5.56 10.74
N PHE A 123 1.54 6.33 11.65
CA PHE A 123 0.90 7.47 12.28
C PHE A 123 1.59 8.79 11.93
N SER A 124 2.90 8.81 11.68
CA SER A 124 3.60 10.04 11.28
C SER A 124 3.16 10.55 9.90
N VAL A 125 2.97 9.66 8.93
CA VAL A 125 2.56 10.05 7.56
C VAL A 125 1.18 10.71 7.53
N PRO A 126 0.11 10.14 8.11
CA PRO A 126 -1.20 10.80 8.11
C PRO A 126 -1.26 12.03 9.04
N GLU A 127 -0.36 12.17 10.02
CA GLU A 127 -0.33 13.34 10.93
C GLU A 127 0.01 14.63 10.18
N ILE A 128 0.72 14.55 9.05
CA ILE A 128 1.07 15.71 8.20
C ILE A 128 -0.19 16.48 7.74
N LEU A 129 -1.36 15.83 7.65
CA LEU A 129 -2.63 16.49 7.32
C LEU A 129 -3.14 17.40 8.44
N PHE A 130 -2.75 17.12 9.68
CA PHE A 130 -3.17 17.86 10.88
C PHE A 130 -2.09 18.83 11.35
N ASP A 131 -0.82 18.48 11.21
CA ASP A 131 0.31 19.37 11.47
C ASP A 131 1.38 19.29 10.35
N PRO A 132 1.23 20.10 9.29
CA PRO A 132 2.22 20.15 8.20
C PRO A 132 3.61 20.64 8.65
N ARG A 133 3.70 21.30 9.80
CA ARG A 133 4.94 21.94 10.28
C ARG A 133 5.98 20.92 10.71
N GLU A 134 5.57 19.70 11.06
CA GLU A 134 6.46 18.57 11.39
C GLU A 134 7.41 18.22 10.22
N VAL A 135 7.02 18.51 8.98
CA VAL A 135 7.82 18.28 7.76
C VAL A 135 8.45 19.58 7.23
N GLY A 136 8.32 20.68 7.97
CA GLY A 136 8.81 22.00 7.56
C GLY A 136 7.91 22.71 6.54
N ILE A 137 6.65 22.29 6.41
CA ILE A 137 5.66 23.00 5.57
C ILE A 137 4.95 24.03 6.46
N GLU A 138 5.14 25.32 6.17
CA GLU A 138 4.51 26.43 6.89
C GLU A 138 3.04 26.64 6.45
N GLN A 139 2.19 25.65 6.67
CA GLN A 139 0.76 25.71 6.39
C GLN A 139 -0.07 25.26 7.60
N SER A 140 -1.29 25.76 7.69
CA SER A 140 -2.27 25.34 8.69
C SER A 140 -2.72 23.90 8.44
N GLY A 141 -2.99 23.16 9.51
CA GLY A 141 -3.61 21.84 9.40
C GLY A 141 -5.05 21.90 8.88
N ILE A 142 -5.60 20.76 8.49
CA ILE A 142 -6.96 20.68 7.95
C ILE A 142 -8.03 21.26 8.90
N CYS A 143 -7.89 21.03 10.21
CA CYS A 143 -8.87 21.53 11.20
C CYS A 143 -8.80 23.06 11.34
N GLU A 144 -7.60 23.63 11.33
CA GLU A 144 -7.40 25.08 11.36
C GLU A 144 -7.91 25.73 10.07
N ALA A 145 -7.63 25.12 8.92
CA ALA A 145 -8.09 25.59 7.62
C ALA A 145 -9.62 25.61 7.52
N ILE A 146 -10.32 24.61 8.08
CA ILE A 146 -11.80 24.59 8.16
C ILE A 146 -12.31 25.79 8.97
N VAL A 147 -11.73 26.03 10.15
CA VAL A 147 -12.15 27.15 11.01
C VAL A 147 -11.86 28.49 10.36
N GLN A 148 -10.69 28.65 9.72
CA GLN A 148 -10.35 29.85 8.94
C GLN A 148 -11.36 30.10 7.81
N SER A 149 -11.73 29.04 7.07
CA SER A 149 -12.72 29.14 5.98
C SER A 149 -14.10 29.53 6.49
N VAL A 150 -14.56 28.94 7.61
CA VAL A 150 -15.83 29.29 8.24
C VAL A 150 -15.81 30.73 8.77
N ASN A 151 -14.70 31.17 9.36
CA ASN A 151 -14.56 32.53 9.88
C ASN A 151 -14.51 33.60 8.78
N ALA A 152 -14.10 33.22 7.56
CA ALA A 152 -14.17 34.10 6.39
C ALA A 152 -15.61 34.29 5.87
N CYS A 153 -16.53 33.41 6.24
CA CYS A 153 -17.95 33.52 5.90
C CYS A 153 -18.72 34.41 6.89
N ASP A 154 -19.90 34.89 6.47
CA ASP A 154 -20.80 35.70 7.30
C ASP A 154 -21.24 34.94 8.57
N LYS A 155 -21.28 35.63 9.70
CA LYS A 155 -21.61 35.11 11.04
C LYS A 155 -22.96 34.40 11.08
N VAL A 156 -23.92 34.82 10.26
CA VAL A 156 -25.26 34.23 10.19
C VAL A 156 -25.20 32.77 9.70
N ILE A 157 -24.30 32.46 8.75
CA ILE A 157 -24.21 31.13 8.14
C ILE A 157 -23.19 30.21 8.82
N GLN A 158 -22.29 30.75 9.64
CA GLN A 158 -21.24 29.97 10.33
C GLN A 158 -21.80 28.78 11.12
N ALA A 159 -22.89 28.98 11.86
CA ALA A 159 -23.55 27.91 12.61
C ALA A 159 -24.08 26.79 11.71
N ALA A 160 -24.60 27.14 10.53
CA ALA A 160 -25.12 26.19 9.56
C ALA A 160 -23.98 25.40 8.88
N LEU A 161 -22.85 26.05 8.58
CA LEU A 161 -21.67 25.41 8.00
C LEU A 161 -21.05 24.39 8.95
N LEU A 162 -20.84 24.77 10.22
CA LEU A 162 -20.25 23.88 11.24
C LEU A 162 -21.13 22.66 11.56
N ARG A 163 -22.45 22.80 11.39
CA ARG A 163 -23.42 21.71 11.55
C ARG A 163 -23.41 20.73 10.38
N ASN A 164 -22.92 21.12 9.21
CA ASN A 164 -23.02 20.32 7.99
C ASN A 164 -21.64 20.18 7.34
N ILE A 165 -20.74 19.46 8.01
CA ILE A 165 -19.42 19.12 7.48
C ILE A 165 -19.48 17.72 6.89
N ILE A 166 -19.11 17.58 5.61
CA ILE A 166 -19.07 16.30 4.89
C ILE A 166 -17.62 16.00 4.52
N LEU A 167 -17.13 14.82 4.87
CA LEU A 167 -15.77 14.37 4.50
C LEU A 167 -15.83 13.57 3.19
N ILE A 168 -15.07 13.99 2.19
CA ILE A 168 -15.02 13.37 0.86
C ILE A 168 -13.56 13.11 0.43
N GLY A 169 -13.35 12.16 -0.49
CA GLY A 169 -12.03 11.79 -1.02
C GLY A 169 -11.37 10.60 -0.31
N GLY A 170 -10.19 10.19 -0.82
CA GLY A 170 -9.48 9.00 -0.35
C GLY A 170 -8.97 9.08 1.10
N ASN A 171 -8.54 10.26 1.54
CA ASN A 171 -8.05 10.45 2.92
C ASN A 171 -9.15 10.28 3.97
N ALA A 172 -10.44 10.42 3.60
CA ALA A 172 -11.55 10.16 4.50
C ALA A 172 -11.70 8.67 4.87
N ASN A 173 -11.07 7.76 4.10
CA ASN A 173 -11.01 6.32 4.41
C ASN A 173 -9.92 5.97 5.43
N LEU A 174 -9.11 6.93 5.88
CA LEU A 174 -8.15 6.67 6.94
C LEU A 174 -8.88 6.26 8.24
N PRO A 175 -8.40 5.23 8.95
CA PRO A 175 -9.04 4.79 10.17
C PRO A 175 -9.04 5.90 11.22
N PHE A 176 -10.17 6.08 11.89
CA PHE A 176 -10.39 7.11 12.92
C PHE A 176 -10.25 8.57 12.45
N PHE A 177 -10.21 8.81 11.14
CA PHE A 177 -10.03 10.17 10.59
C PHE A 177 -11.18 11.11 10.94
N ARG A 178 -12.42 10.61 10.86
CA ARG A 178 -13.62 11.37 11.23
C ARG A 178 -13.61 11.75 12.72
N GLU A 179 -13.30 10.80 13.59
CA GLU A 179 -13.24 10.97 15.03
C GLU A 179 -12.16 11.97 15.42
N ARG A 180 -11.00 11.89 14.75
CA ARG A 180 -9.90 12.84 14.90
C ARG A 180 -10.33 14.26 14.55
N ILE A 181 -10.93 14.48 13.37
CA ILE A 181 -11.41 15.80 12.96
C ILE A 181 -12.50 16.31 13.91
N ALA A 182 -13.43 15.45 14.34
CA ALA A 182 -14.50 15.84 15.26
C ALA A 182 -13.95 16.35 16.60
N ARG A 183 -12.96 15.66 17.15
CA ARG A 183 -12.29 16.04 18.39
C ARG A 183 -11.55 17.37 18.23
N ASP A 184 -10.72 17.48 17.20
CA ASP A 184 -9.83 18.63 17.01
C ASP A 184 -10.65 19.89 16.66
N LEU A 185 -11.66 19.79 15.79
CA LEU A 185 -12.57 20.91 15.51
C LEU A 185 -13.34 21.34 16.75
N ARG A 186 -13.75 20.39 17.61
CA ARG A 186 -14.48 20.74 18.82
C ARG A 186 -13.64 21.57 19.79
N MET A 187 -12.31 21.40 19.79
CA MET A 187 -11.38 22.20 20.59
C MET A 187 -11.19 23.62 20.03
N LEU A 188 -11.29 23.80 18.71
CA LEU A 188 -11.09 25.10 18.05
C LEU A 188 -12.38 25.94 18.00
N VAL A 189 -13.55 25.29 17.92
CA VAL A 189 -14.84 25.95 17.72
C VAL A 189 -15.53 26.29 19.06
N PRO A 190 -16.10 27.49 19.23
CA PRO A 190 -16.88 27.86 20.41
C PRO A 190 -18.02 26.87 20.69
N SER A 191 -18.27 26.57 21.98
CA SER A 191 -19.28 25.58 22.40
C SER A 191 -20.72 25.88 22.02
N ILE A 192 -21.00 27.11 21.60
CA ILE A 192 -22.33 27.57 21.18
C ILE A 192 -22.72 26.94 19.83
N TYR A 193 -21.74 26.64 18.97
CA TYR A 193 -22.00 26.10 17.65
C TYR A 193 -22.03 24.56 17.67
N PRO A 194 -23.09 23.93 17.14
CA PRO A 194 -23.13 22.48 17.00
C PRO A 194 -22.22 22.04 15.85
N VAL A 195 -21.19 21.25 16.18
CA VAL A 195 -20.30 20.65 15.17
C VAL A 195 -20.79 19.26 14.84
N ARG A 196 -21.08 18.99 13.56
CA ARG A 196 -21.45 17.65 13.09
C ARG A 196 -20.71 17.32 11.80
N ILE A 197 -20.04 16.17 11.85
CA ILE A 197 -19.29 15.61 10.73
C ILE A 197 -20.01 14.35 10.24
N GLN A 198 -20.30 14.34 8.94
CA GLN A 198 -20.98 13.27 8.25
C GLN A 198 -20.04 12.64 7.22
N LEU A 199 -20.12 11.33 7.09
CA LEU A 199 -19.61 10.62 5.94
C LEU A 199 -20.75 10.46 4.92
N PRO A 200 -20.43 10.36 3.62
CA PRO A 200 -21.37 10.04 2.58
C PRO A 200 -22.26 8.84 2.88
N HIS A 201 -23.50 8.89 2.39
CA HIS A 201 -24.37 7.73 2.35
C HIS A 201 -23.62 6.65 1.54
N ASP A 202 -23.49 5.45 2.09
CA ASP A 202 -22.77 4.28 1.54
C ASP A 202 -21.28 4.15 1.92
N ASP A 203 -20.77 4.98 2.84
CA ASP A 203 -19.39 4.92 3.38
C ASP A 203 -18.27 4.92 2.30
N ASP A 204 -18.58 5.32 1.07
CA ASP A 204 -17.62 5.51 -0.01
C ASP A 204 -17.41 7.01 -0.29
N PRO A 205 -16.45 7.66 0.39
CA PRO A 205 -16.13 9.06 0.17
C PRO A 205 -15.38 9.32 -1.14
N VAL A 206 -14.79 8.30 -1.77
CA VAL A 206 -14.03 8.46 -3.02
C VAL A 206 -14.98 8.65 -4.19
N GLY A 207 -16.00 7.79 -4.31
CA GLY A 207 -16.99 7.86 -5.38
C GLY A 207 -18.05 8.93 -5.19
N TYR A 208 -18.13 9.58 -4.03
CA TYR A 208 -19.21 10.52 -3.71
C TYR A 208 -19.27 11.72 -4.66
N ALA A 209 -18.13 12.32 -5.01
CA ALA A 209 -18.08 13.45 -5.93
C ALA A 209 -18.61 13.07 -7.33
N TRP A 210 -18.23 11.89 -7.82
CA TRP A 210 -18.68 11.39 -9.12
C TRP A 210 -20.18 11.06 -9.13
N ARG A 211 -20.67 10.39 -8.07
CA ARG A 211 -22.11 10.10 -7.93
C ARG A 211 -22.94 11.38 -7.83
N GLY A 212 -22.47 12.36 -7.06
CA GLY A 212 -23.12 13.67 -6.97
C GLY A 212 -23.23 14.37 -8.32
N ALA A 213 -22.17 14.34 -9.13
CA ALA A 213 -22.19 14.89 -10.48
C ALA A 213 -23.15 14.14 -11.43
N ARG A 214 -23.16 12.80 -11.36
CA ARG A 214 -24.10 11.95 -12.11
C ARG A 214 -25.54 12.29 -11.76
N ASP A 215 -25.85 12.34 -10.47
CA ASP A 215 -27.21 12.59 -9.97
C ASP A 215 -27.66 14.02 -10.29
N TYR A 216 -26.75 14.98 -10.21
CA TYR A 216 -27.00 16.36 -10.63
C TYR A 216 -27.30 16.46 -12.13
N ALA A 217 -26.49 15.82 -12.98
CA ALA A 217 -26.72 15.80 -14.43
C ALA A 217 -28.03 15.09 -14.81
N ALA A 218 -28.46 14.11 -14.02
CA ALA A 218 -29.72 13.39 -14.22
C ALA A 218 -30.95 14.10 -13.60
N SER A 219 -30.74 15.13 -12.77
CA SER A 219 -31.82 15.77 -12.00
C SER A 219 -32.74 16.64 -12.85
N GLU A 220 -32.21 17.27 -13.91
CA GLU A 220 -32.97 18.12 -14.83
C GLU A 220 -33.05 17.51 -16.23
N ILE A 221 -34.25 17.54 -16.82
CA ILE A 221 -34.48 17.07 -18.20
C ILE A 221 -33.74 17.97 -19.21
N ASP A 222 -33.65 19.27 -18.94
CA ASP A 222 -33.00 20.27 -19.81
C ASP A 222 -31.58 20.64 -19.35
N PHE A 223 -30.91 19.74 -18.59
CA PHE A 223 -29.59 20.00 -18.00
C PHE A 223 -28.58 20.52 -19.03
N ILE A 224 -28.54 19.89 -20.21
CA ILE A 224 -27.59 20.21 -21.28
C ILE A 224 -27.80 21.62 -21.81
N GLU A 225 -29.04 22.07 -22.01
CA GLU A 225 -29.30 23.38 -22.60
C GLU A 225 -28.97 24.53 -21.65
N ARG A 226 -29.13 24.32 -20.34
CA ARG A 226 -28.91 25.36 -19.32
C ARG A 226 -27.48 25.40 -18.80
N HIS A 227 -26.82 24.24 -18.68
CA HIS A 227 -25.55 24.11 -17.96
C HIS A 227 -24.37 23.76 -18.87
N CYS A 228 -24.60 23.28 -20.10
CA CYS A 228 -23.51 22.99 -21.04
C CYS A 228 -23.35 24.13 -22.06
N ALA A 229 -22.10 24.58 -22.23
CA ALA A 229 -21.75 25.49 -23.31
C ALA A 229 -21.63 24.72 -24.64
N LYS A 230 -22.31 25.19 -25.68
CA LYS A 230 -22.16 24.62 -27.03
C LYS A 230 -20.84 25.10 -27.63
N LYS A 231 -20.24 24.25 -28.46
CA LYS A 231 -18.99 24.56 -29.15
C LYS A 231 -19.11 25.84 -30.00
N VAL A 232 -20.24 26.02 -30.67
CA VAL A 232 -20.49 27.20 -31.54
C VAL A 232 -20.46 28.48 -30.71
N ASP A 233 -21.23 28.53 -29.62
CA ASP A 233 -21.29 29.69 -28.71
C ASP A 233 -19.90 30.00 -28.11
N TRP A 234 -19.13 28.95 -27.79
CA TRP A 234 -17.76 29.12 -27.30
C TRP A 234 -16.83 29.71 -28.37
N GLU A 235 -16.86 29.20 -29.61
CA GLU A 235 -16.07 29.72 -30.73
C GLU A 235 -16.40 31.17 -31.06
N GLU A 236 -17.68 31.54 -31.00
CA GLU A 236 -18.13 32.93 -31.17
C GLU A 236 -17.59 33.84 -30.06
N SER A 237 -17.60 33.36 -28.80
CA SER A 237 -17.02 34.11 -27.67
C SER A 237 -15.51 34.34 -27.82
N ILE A 238 -14.80 33.43 -28.48
CA ILE A 238 -13.36 33.54 -28.73
C ILE A 238 -13.09 34.53 -29.85
N ARG A 239 -13.83 34.44 -30.97
CA ARG A 239 -13.71 35.42 -32.07
C ARG A 239 -14.04 36.84 -31.61
N ALA A 240 -15.07 37.00 -30.78
CA ALA A 240 -15.46 38.29 -30.23
C ALA A 240 -14.37 38.90 -29.33
N ARG A 241 -13.63 38.09 -28.55
CA ARG A 241 -12.50 38.55 -27.74
C ARG A 241 -11.31 39.01 -28.59
N GLN A 242 -11.02 38.28 -29.67
CA GLN A 242 -9.94 38.62 -30.59
C GLN A 242 -10.20 39.92 -31.37
N THR A 243 -11.44 40.16 -31.78
CA THR A 243 -11.80 41.41 -32.45
C THR A 243 -11.75 42.62 -31.51
N THR A 244 -12.11 42.46 -30.23
CA THR A 244 -12.00 43.55 -29.25
C THR A 244 -10.56 43.94 -28.92
N GLU A 245 -9.64 42.98 -28.88
CA GLU A 245 -8.21 43.26 -28.63
C GLU A 245 -7.53 43.93 -29.84
N GLY A 246 -7.88 43.52 -31.06
CA GLY A 246 -7.33 44.13 -32.29
C GLY A 246 -7.90 45.51 -32.67
N THR A 247 -8.88 46.04 -31.92
CA THR A 247 -9.44 47.38 -32.14
C THR A 247 -8.85 48.43 -31.18
N LEU A 248 -8.01 48.01 -30.22
CA LEU A 248 -7.35 48.87 -29.24
C LEU A 248 -5.88 49.20 -29.60
N GLU A 249 -5.40 48.76 -30.76
CA GLU A 249 -4.13 49.19 -31.40
C GLU A 249 -4.40 50.18 -32.55
#